data_AF-A0A8K0VT71-F1
#
_entry.id   AF-A0A8K0VT71-F1
#
_cell.length_a   1.000
_cell.length_b   1.000
_cell.length_c   1.000
_cell.angle_alpha   90.00
_cell.angle_beta   90.00
_cell.angle_gamma   90.00
#
_symmetry.space_group_name_H-M   'P 1'
#
loop_
_entity.id
_entity.type
_entity.pdbx_description
1 polymer ?
#
loop_
_entity_poly.entity_id
_entity_poly.type
_entity_poly.pdbx_seq_one_letter_code
_entity_poly.pdbx_strand_id
1 'polypeptide(L)'
;DRHCIDKSSSAERSEAINSMHRWYQDAAVCTVLLSETSSHKYISYHNPEVMDKYGDGVAWMENTANGITRARWFTRGWTLQDLLAPKVIKFYSQEWDLLGNREELVDTIHQATRIDKRALLGAPLSSFTVEERLSWAESRSTKREEDMAYSLLGLFDVHMPLLYGEGKTKAFNRLKREVTESL
;
A
#
# COMPACT_ATOMS: atom_id res chain seq x y z
N ASP A 1 0.80 -8.48 -10.75
CA ASP A 1 -0.45 -8.02 -11.40
C ASP A 1 -1.62 -8.29 -10.47
N ARG A 2 -2.67 -7.44 -10.44
CA ARG A 2 -3.94 -7.79 -9.77
C ARG A 2 -4.78 -8.60 -10.76
N HIS A 3 -5.07 -9.84 -10.42
CA HIS A 3 -5.75 -10.81 -11.30
C HIS A 3 -7.28 -10.63 -11.38
N CYS A 4 -7.84 -9.65 -10.69
CA CYS A 4 -9.30 -9.52 -10.49
C CYS A 4 -9.96 -8.41 -11.33
N ILE A 5 -9.31 -7.89 -12.37
CA ILE A 5 -9.90 -6.88 -13.27
C ILE A 5 -9.77 -7.43 -14.68
N ASP A 6 -10.88 -7.56 -15.41
CA ASP A 6 -10.78 -7.83 -16.83
C ASP A 6 -10.12 -6.64 -17.52
N LYS A 7 -8.98 -6.92 -18.12
CA LYS A 7 -8.17 -5.95 -18.83
C LYS A 7 -8.63 -5.81 -20.29
N SER A 8 -9.51 -6.69 -20.79
CA SER A 8 -10.00 -6.68 -22.16
C SER A 8 -11.13 -5.66 -22.38
N SER A 9 -11.95 -5.41 -21.36
CA SER A 9 -12.99 -4.38 -21.36
C SER A 9 -12.51 -3.05 -20.75
N SER A 10 -12.51 -1.97 -21.54
CA SER A 10 -12.13 -0.63 -21.06
C SER A 10 -13.15 -0.04 -20.09
N ALA A 11 -14.43 -0.36 -20.26
CA ALA A 11 -15.52 0.07 -19.39
C ALA A 11 -15.41 -0.59 -18.01
N GLU A 12 -15.27 -1.93 -17.98
CA GLU A 12 -15.12 -2.68 -16.72
C GLU A 12 -13.86 -2.26 -15.98
N ARG A 13 -12.74 -2.08 -16.69
CA ARG A 13 -11.50 -1.58 -16.08
C ARG A 13 -11.68 -0.20 -15.45
N SER A 14 -12.42 0.69 -16.11
CA SER A 14 -12.67 2.04 -15.60
C SER A 14 -13.55 2.00 -14.36
N GLU A 15 -14.63 1.22 -14.39
CA GLU A 15 -15.50 1.00 -13.23
C GLU A 15 -14.72 0.40 -12.05
N ALA A 16 -13.90 -0.62 -12.32
CA ALA A 16 -13.12 -1.29 -11.29
C ALA A 16 -12.10 -0.36 -10.62
N ILE A 17 -11.36 0.44 -11.39
CA ILE A 17 -10.38 1.38 -10.83
C ILE A 17 -11.06 2.49 -10.02
N ASN A 18 -12.19 3.02 -10.50
CA ASN A 18 -12.93 4.05 -9.77
C ASN A 18 -13.58 3.49 -8.49
N SER A 19 -13.95 2.21 -8.47
CA SER A 19 -14.58 1.56 -7.31
C SER A 19 -13.59 0.92 -6.32
N MET A 20 -12.33 0.84 -6.71
CA MET A 20 -11.34 -0.04 -6.06
C MET A 20 -11.14 0.27 -4.57
N HIS A 21 -11.13 1.55 -4.21
CA HIS A 21 -10.96 1.96 -2.82
C HIS A 21 -12.12 1.49 -1.95
N ARG A 22 -13.35 1.64 -2.44
CA ARG A 22 -14.56 1.17 -1.74
C ARG A 22 -14.52 -0.34 -1.55
N TRP A 23 -14.12 -1.09 -2.58
CA TRP A 23 -13.95 -2.55 -2.46
C TRP A 23 -12.94 -2.95 -1.38
N TYR A 24 -11.84 -2.20 -1.24
CA TYR A 24 -10.88 -2.42 -0.16
C TYR A 24 -11.42 -2.00 1.21
N GLN A 25 -12.19 -0.91 1.30
CA GLN A 25 -12.83 -0.46 2.55
C GLN A 25 -13.85 -1.49 3.07
N ASP A 26 -14.59 -2.13 2.17
CA ASP A 26 -15.63 -3.12 2.49
C ASP A 26 -15.06 -4.53 2.68
N ALA A 27 -13.78 -4.75 2.37
CA ALA A 27 -13.13 -6.04 2.57
C ALA A 27 -13.04 -6.39 4.07
N ALA A 28 -13.43 -7.62 4.42
CA ALA A 28 -13.33 -8.11 5.80
C ALA A 28 -11.87 -8.19 6.30
N VAL A 29 -10.94 -8.54 5.41
CA VAL A 29 -9.51 -8.60 5.69
C VAL A 29 -8.71 -8.39 4.40
N CYS A 30 -7.65 -7.60 4.46
CA CYS A 30 -6.64 -7.52 3.43
C CYS A 30 -5.38 -8.28 3.87
N THR A 31 -4.99 -9.29 3.11
CA THR A 31 -3.78 -10.07 3.37
C THR A 31 -2.67 -9.63 2.42
N VAL A 32 -1.53 -9.25 2.97
CA VAL A 32 -0.35 -8.79 2.22
C VAL A 32 0.79 -9.77 2.43
N LEU A 33 1.27 -10.36 1.34
CA LEU A 33 2.48 -11.19 1.33
C LEU A 33 3.70 -10.33 0.99
N LEU A 34 4.68 -10.27 1.89
CA LEU A 34 5.93 -9.54 1.72
C LEU A 34 7.05 -10.53 1.38
N SER A 35 7.28 -10.74 0.09
CA SER A 35 8.26 -11.71 -0.42
C SER A 35 9.70 -11.40 0.01
N GLU A 36 10.01 -10.15 0.36
CA GLU A 36 11.34 -9.73 0.79
C GLU A 36 11.59 -9.90 2.31
N THR A 37 10.73 -10.66 3.00
CA THR A 37 10.79 -10.86 4.45
C THR A 37 10.73 -12.34 4.84
N SER A 38 11.50 -12.71 5.86
CA SER A 38 11.42 -14.02 6.53
C SER A 38 11.04 -13.84 7.98
N SER A 39 10.28 -14.79 8.53
CA SER A 39 9.89 -14.75 9.93
C SER A 39 11.02 -15.25 10.86
N HIS A 40 10.99 -14.80 12.11
CA HIS A 40 11.89 -15.32 13.14
C HIS A 40 11.75 -16.84 13.30
N LYS A 41 10.52 -17.37 13.25
CA LYS A 41 10.25 -18.80 13.33
C LYS A 41 10.98 -19.56 12.22
N TYR A 42 10.83 -19.12 10.97
CA TYR A 42 11.46 -19.76 9.83
C TYR A 42 12.99 -19.79 9.93
N ILE A 43 13.60 -18.65 10.30
CA ILE A 43 15.05 -18.54 10.49
C ILE A 43 15.51 -19.49 11.60
N SER A 44 14.81 -19.51 12.74
CA SER A 44 15.15 -20.37 13.89
C SER A 44 15.11 -21.86 13.56
N TYR A 45 14.13 -22.32 12.76
CA TYR A 45 14.03 -23.71 12.35
C TYR A 45 15.16 -24.16 11.42
N HIS A 46 15.65 -23.27 10.55
CA HIS A 46 16.63 -23.63 9.51
C HIS A 46 18.07 -23.28 9.87
N ASN A 47 18.28 -22.53 10.94
CA ASN A 47 19.61 -22.20 11.44
C ASN A 47 19.60 -22.09 12.99
N PRO A 48 19.65 -23.23 13.70
CA PRO A 48 19.55 -23.26 15.17
C PRO A 48 20.72 -22.59 15.88
N GLU A 49 21.89 -22.43 15.22
CA GLU A 49 23.04 -21.67 15.75
C GLU A 49 22.74 -20.17 15.90
N VAL A 50 21.70 -19.66 15.25
CA VAL A 50 21.27 -18.25 15.32
C VAL A 50 20.61 -17.95 16.66
N MET A 51 20.01 -18.94 17.34
CA MET A 51 19.42 -18.72 18.68
C MET A 51 20.47 -18.42 19.75
N ASP A 52 21.66 -19.02 19.64
CA ASP A 52 22.74 -18.86 20.62
C ASP A 52 23.56 -17.59 20.37
N LYS A 53 23.61 -17.11 19.12
CA LYS A 53 24.37 -15.92 18.71
C LYS A 53 23.62 -14.59 18.86
N TYR A 54 22.30 -14.59 18.72
CA TYR A 54 21.46 -13.37 18.73
C TYR A 54 20.53 -13.35 19.95
N GLY A 55 21.12 -13.56 21.12
CA GLY A 55 20.42 -13.43 22.39
C GLY A 55 19.62 -12.12 22.48
N ASP A 56 18.44 -12.24 23.06
CA ASP A 56 17.38 -11.24 23.17
C ASP A 56 16.54 -10.98 21.90
N GLY A 57 15.28 -10.63 22.08
CA GLY A 57 14.32 -10.54 20.99
C GLY A 57 14.58 -9.43 19.96
N VAL A 58 15.63 -8.62 20.11
CA VAL A 58 15.74 -7.33 19.43
C VAL A 58 16.31 -7.46 18.02
N ALA A 59 17.32 -8.31 17.80
CA ALA A 59 18.00 -8.41 16.50
C ALA A 59 17.09 -8.96 15.38
N TRP A 60 16.18 -9.88 15.70
CA TRP A 60 15.24 -10.42 14.71
C TRP A 60 14.07 -9.47 14.44
N MET A 61 13.64 -8.70 15.44
CA MET A 61 12.68 -7.62 15.25
C MET A 61 13.25 -6.59 14.27
N GLU A 62 14.52 -6.23 14.44
CA GLU A 62 15.23 -5.32 13.54
C GLU A 62 15.35 -5.86 12.11
N ASN A 63 15.72 -7.14 11.93
CA ASN A 63 15.80 -7.75 10.59
C ASN A 63 14.42 -7.82 9.91
N THR A 64 13.38 -8.19 10.65
CA THR A 64 12.00 -8.23 10.15
C THR A 64 11.55 -6.83 9.73
N ALA A 65 11.76 -5.82 10.59
CA ALA A 65 11.43 -4.43 10.30
C ALA A 65 12.21 -3.89 9.08
N ASN A 66 13.50 -4.26 8.94
CA ASN A 66 14.31 -3.92 7.77
C ASN A 66 13.81 -4.59 6.49
N GLY A 67 13.34 -5.84 6.59
CA GLY A 67 12.68 -6.55 5.50
C GLY A 67 11.40 -5.82 5.05
N ILE A 68 10.52 -5.49 5.99
CA ILE A 68 9.27 -4.76 5.73
C ILE A 68 9.58 -3.41 5.08
N THR A 69 10.51 -2.64 5.64
CA THR A 69 10.86 -1.29 5.14
C THR A 69 11.36 -1.31 3.70
N ARG A 70 12.03 -2.38 3.27
CA ARG A 70 12.54 -2.52 1.90
C ARG A 70 11.61 -3.29 0.97
N ALA A 71 10.47 -3.78 1.46
CA ALA A 71 9.59 -4.61 0.67
C ALA A 71 9.02 -3.80 -0.50
N ARG A 72 9.10 -4.36 -1.71
CA ARG A 72 8.66 -3.68 -2.94
C ARG A 72 7.17 -3.38 -2.94
N TRP A 73 6.40 -4.04 -2.08
CA TRP A 73 4.98 -3.74 -1.91
C TRP A 73 4.74 -2.28 -1.53
N PHE A 74 5.59 -1.67 -0.68
CA PHE A 74 5.44 -0.26 -0.26
C PHE A 74 5.83 0.76 -1.34
N THR A 75 6.55 0.35 -2.39
CA THR A 75 6.99 1.25 -3.48
C THR A 75 6.09 1.19 -4.71
N ARG A 76 5.02 0.39 -4.70
CA ARG A 76 4.06 0.29 -5.80
C ARG A 76 2.93 1.31 -5.61
N GLY A 77 2.58 2.08 -6.64
CA GLY A 77 1.54 3.12 -6.55
C GLY A 77 0.19 2.57 -6.07
N TRP A 78 -0.26 1.50 -6.72
CA TRP A 78 -1.57 0.91 -6.45
C TRP A 78 -1.76 0.33 -5.04
N THR A 79 -0.69 -0.06 -4.33
CA THR A 79 -0.81 -0.63 -2.97
C THR A 79 -1.10 0.42 -1.91
N LEU A 80 -1.07 1.71 -2.27
CA LEU A 80 -1.45 2.79 -1.36
C LEU A 80 -2.92 2.67 -0.93
N GLN A 81 -3.80 2.32 -1.87
CA GLN A 81 -5.21 2.07 -1.56
C GLN A 81 -5.35 0.82 -0.68
N ASP A 82 -4.65 -0.26 -1.01
CA ASP A 82 -4.66 -1.51 -0.23
C ASP A 82 -4.19 -1.29 1.21
N LEU A 83 -3.32 -0.30 1.45
CA LEU A 83 -2.78 0.03 2.77
C LEU A 83 -3.74 0.89 3.60
N LEU A 84 -4.48 1.79 2.97
CA LEU A 84 -5.26 2.83 3.67
C LEU A 84 -6.76 2.54 3.71
N ALA A 85 -7.30 1.88 2.69
CA ALA A 85 -8.74 1.62 2.60
C ALA A 85 -9.23 0.55 3.59
N PRO A 86 -8.61 -0.64 3.70
CA PRO A 86 -9.14 -1.69 4.55
C PRO A 86 -9.08 -1.35 6.04
N LYS A 87 -10.08 -1.83 6.78
CA LYS A 87 -10.12 -1.74 8.24
C LYS A 87 -9.12 -2.68 8.92
N VAL A 88 -8.90 -3.85 8.33
CA VAL A 88 -8.01 -4.90 8.87
C VAL A 88 -7.03 -5.33 7.80
N ILE A 89 -5.73 -5.20 8.10
CA ILE A 89 -4.64 -5.64 7.22
C ILE A 89 -3.71 -6.56 8.00
N LYS A 90 -3.35 -7.69 7.40
CA LYS A 90 -2.38 -8.65 7.96
C LYS A 90 -1.22 -8.82 7.00
N PHE A 91 -0.01 -8.70 7.53
CA PHE A 91 1.23 -8.85 6.78
C PHE A 91 1.85 -10.22 7.05
N TYR A 92 2.25 -10.91 5.99
CA TYR A 92 2.84 -12.23 6.05
C TYR A 92 4.21 -12.25 5.37
N SER A 93 5.11 -13.08 5.89
CA SER A 93 6.42 -13.33 5.30
C SER A 93 6.31 -14.14 4.00
N GLN A 94 7.41 -14.31 3.27
CA GLN A 94 7.42 -15.18 2.08
C GLN A 94 7.04 -16.63 2.41
N GLU A 95 7.21 -17.05 3.67
CA GLU A 95 6.85 -18.39 4.18
C GLU A 95 5.43 -18.46 4.75
N TRP A 96 4.62 -17.43 4.53
CA TRP A 96 3.24 -17.32 5.03
C TRP A 96 3.10 -17.28 6.56
N ASP A 97 4.17 -16.92 7.26
CA ASP A 97 4.11 -16.63 8.69
C ASP A 97 3.59 -15.21 8.93
N LEU A 98 2.69 -15.05 9.90
CA LEU A 98 2.17 -13.74 10.30
C LEU A 98 3.30 -12.88 10.89
N LEU A 99 3.56 -11.73 10.27
CA LEU A 99 4.51 -10.72 10.75
C LEU A 99 3.85 -9.73 11.71
N GLY A 100 2.57 -9.44 11.49
CA GLY A 100 1.77 -8.53 12.29
C GLY A 100 0.62 -7.90 11.51
N ASN A 101 -0.17 -7.07 12.17
CA ASN A 101 -1.16 -6.20 11.55
C ASN A 101 -0.64 -4.77 11.36
N ARG A 102 -1.45 -3.89 10.76
CA ARG A 102 -1.06 -2.50 10.46
C ARG A 102 -0.79 -1.70 11.72
N GLU A 103 -1.57 -1.93 12.78
CA GLU A 103 -1.45 -1.23 14.06
C GLU A 103 -0.14 -1.63 14.78
N GLU A 104 0.19 -2.93 14.80
CA GLU A 104 1.43 -3.48 15.36
C GLU A 104 2.67 -3.01 14.60
N LEU A 105 2.56 -2.80 13.28
CA LEU A 105 3.65 -2.43 12.40
C LEU A 105 3.66 -0.93 12.02
N VAL A 106 2.87 -0.10 12.70
CA VAL A 106 2.62 1.30 12.30
C VAL A 106 3.90 2.13 12.18
N ASP A 107 4.86 1.93 13.09
CA ASP A 107 6.13 2.65 13.07
C ASP A 107 6.99 2.26 11.87
N THR A 108 7.08 0.96 11.58
CA THR A 108 7.82 0.43 10.44
C THR A 108 7.17 0.86 9.12
N ILE A 109 5.83 0.81 9.03
CA ILE A 109 5.11 1.24 7.83
C ILE A 109 5.26 2.75 7.63
N HIS A 110 5.18 3.56 8.68
CA HIS A 110 5.44 4.99 8.63
C HIS A 110 6.86 5.29 8.13
N GLN A 111 7.86 4.57 8.63
CA GLN A 111 9.25 4.72 8.17
C GLN A 111 9.40 4.38 6.68
N ALA A 112 8.73 3.32 6.23
CA ALA A 112 8.78 2.86 4.84
C ALA A 112 8.06 3.79 3.85
N THR A 113 6.95 4.40 4.28
CA THR A 113 6.00 5.09 3.38
C THR A 113 5.89 6.59 3.58
N ARG A 114 6.34 7.10 4.73
CA ARG A 114 6.13 8.48 5.21
C ARG A 114 4.68 8.89 5.43
N ILE A 115 3.75 7.94 5.36
CA ILE A 115 2.33 8.18 5.66
C ILE A 115 2.17 8.45 7.15
N ASP A 116 1.41 9.49 7.51
CA ASP A 116 1.12 9.83 8.91
C ASP A 116 0.52 8.63 9.66
N LYS A 117 1.03 8.35 10.86
CA LYS A 117 0.56 7.24 11.70
C LYS A 117 -0.94 7.32 11.97
N ARG A 118 -1.51 8.52 12.10
CA ARG A 118 -2.95 8.74 12.25
C ARG A 118 -3.72 8.16 11.07
N ALA A 119 -3.26 8.36 9.84
CA ALA A 119 -3.88 7.79 8.64
C ALA A 119 -3.76 6.26 8.64
N LEU A 120 -2.59 5.72 9.01
CA LEU A 120 -2.36 4.28 9.15
C LEU A 120 -3.24 3.64 10.24
N LEU A 121 -3.62 4.40 11.27
CA LEU A 121 -4.51 3.96 12.34
C LEU A 121 -5.99 4.25 12.04
N GLY A 122 -6.33 4.64 10.81
CA GLY A 122 -7.71 4.78 10.34
C GLY A 122 -8.35 6.15 10.59
N ALA A 123 -7.57 7.20 10.85
CA ALA A 123 -8.11 8.57 10.82
C ALA A 123 -8.73 8.87 9.44
N PRO A 124 -9.88 9.57 9.39
CA PRO A 124 -10.52 9.93 8.12
C PRO A 124 -9.56 10.66 7.18
N LEU A 125 -9.54 10.29 5.89
CA LEU A 125 -8.64 10.94 4.92
C LEU A 125 -8.89 12.44 4.76
N SER A 126 -10.10 12.90 5.07
CA SER A 126 -10.48 14.32 5.11
C SER A 126 -9.79 15.12 6.23
N SER A 127 -9.16 14.48 7.22
CA SER A 127 -8.38 15.17 8.24
C SER A 127 -6.96 15.56 7.80
N PHE A 128 -6.57 15.21 6.56
CA PHE A 128 -5.26 15.49 5.99
C PHE A 128 -5.40 16.41 4.77
N THR A 129 -4.42 17.28 4.57
CA THR A 129 -4.45 18.22 3.43
C THR A 129 -4.32 17.47 2.11
N VAL A 130 -4.63 18.16 1.01
CA VAL A 130 -4.41 17.60 -0.32
C VAL A 130 -2.94 17.30 -0.55
N GLU A 131 -2.05 18.21 -0.14
CA GLU A 131 -0.60 18.09 -0.28
C GLU A 131 -0.06 16.90 0.51
N GLU A 132 -0.52 16.72 1.76
CA GLU A 132 -0.15 15.55 2.57
C GLU A 132 -0.55 14.24 1.87
N ARG A 133 -1.79 14.13 1.40
CA ARG A 133 -2.26 12.91 0.71
C ARG A 133 -1.53 12.66 -0.61
N LEU A 134 -1.22 13.71 -1.37
CA LEU A 134 -0.42 13.60 -2.60
C LEU A 134 1.02 13.14 -2.29
N SER A 135 1.62 13.61 -1.20
CA SER A 135 2.99 13.26 -0.80
C SER A 135 3.18 11.75 -0.58
N TRP A 136 2.13 11.03 -0.15
CA TRP A 136 2.16 9.58 0.09
C TRP A 136 2.40 8.74 -1.18
N ALA A 137 2.30 9.37 -2.35
CA ALA A 137 2.56 8.77 -3.65
C ALA A 137 3.98 9.04 -4.20
N GLU A 138 4.75 9.96 -3.59
CA GLU A 138 6.01 10.46 -4.15
C GLU A 138 7.10 9.39 -4.30
N SER A 139 7.21 8.50 -3.31
CA SER A 139 8.17 7.40 -3.31
C SER A 139 7.68 6.15 -4.07
N ARG A 140 6.51 6.24 -4.71
CA ARG A 140 5.86 5.10 -5.36
C ARG A 140 6.02 5.15 -6.88
N SER A 141 5.95 3.97 -7.48
CA SER A 141 6.12 3.75 -8.92
C SER A 141 4.98 2.92 -9.49
N THR A 142 4.67 3.16 -10.76
CA THR A 142 3.65 2.43 -11.51
C THR A 142 4.20 1.97 -12.85
N LYS A 143 3.62 0.89 -13.40
CA LYS A 143 4.02 0.36 -14.70
C LYS A 143 3.58 1.26 -15.85
N ARG A 144 2.36 1.81 -15.76
CA ARG A 144 1.86 2.85 -16.66
C ARG A 144 1.99 4.18 -15.95
N GLU A 145 2.43 5.19 -16.67
CA GLU A 145 2.79 6.47 -16.07
C GLU A 145 1.55 7.22 -15.53
N GLU A 146 0.38 7.03 -16.15
CA GLU A 146 -0.90 7.62 -15.75
C GLU A 146 -1.46 7.00 -14.46
N ASP A 147 -1.09 5.76 -14.16
CA ASP A 147 -1.49 5.09 -12.92
C ASP A 147 -0.95 5.84 -11.69
N MET A 148 0.07 6.70 -11.82
CA MET A 148 0.50 7.59 -10.74
C MET A 148 -0.63 8.53 -10.29
N ALA A 149 -1.53 8.92 -11.21
CA ALA A 149 -2.72 9.68 -10.89
C ALA A 149 -3.89 8.74 -10.53
N TYR A 150 -4.14 7.70 -11.33
CA TYR A 150 -5.30 6.83 -11.14
C TYR A 150 -5.28 6.02 -9.84
N SER A 151 -4.08 5.71 -9.32
CA SER A 151 -3.95 5.05 -8.02
C SER A 151 -4.33 5.94 -6.83
N LEU A 152 -4.59 7.24 -7.05
CA LEU A 152 -4.96 8.19 -6.00
C LEU A 152 -6.45 8.53 -5.97
N LEU A 153 -7.24 8.12 -6.96
CA LEU A 153 -8.67 8.49 -7.07
C LEU A 153 -9.44 8.24 -5.78
N GLY A 154 -9.29 7.04 -5.22
CA GLY A 154 -9.96 6.68 -3.98
C GLY A 154 -9.47 7.39 -2.73
N LEU A 155 -8.23 7.90 -2.71
CA LEU A 155 -7.74 8.71 -1.57
C LEU A 155 -8.42 10.08 -1.51
N PHE A 156 -8.95 10.54 -2.64
CA PHE A 156 -9.65 11.82 -2.76
C PHE A 156 -11.16 11.67 -2.98
N ASP A 157 -11.66 10.44 -3.06
CA ASP A 157 -13.07 10.14 -3.38
C ASP A 157 -13.55 10.81 -4.67
N VAL A 158 -12.68 10.81 -5.71
CA VAL A 158 -12.98 11.40 -7.02
C VAL A 158 -13.11 10.33 -8.09
N HIS A 159 -13.86 10.64 -9.15
CA HIS A 159 -13.99 9.78 -10.31
C HIS A 159 -13.53 10.51 -11.56
N MET A 160 -12.81 9.81 -12.44
CA MET A 160 -12.45 10.37 -13.76
C MET A 160 -12.26 9.27 -14.80
N PRO A 161 -12.50 9.57 -16.09
CA PRO A 161 -12.19 8.65 -17.18
C PRO A 161 -10.71 8.26 -17.24
N LEU A 162 -10.43 6.98 -17.46
CA LEU A 162 -9.05 6.48 -17.63
C LEU A 162 -8.62 6.60 -19.10
N LEU A 163 -7.72 7.54 -19.37
CA LEU A 163 -7.18 7.81 -20.70
C LEU A 163 -5.73 7.35 -20.76
N TYR A 164 -5.50 6.07 -21.05
CA TYR A 164 -4.13 5.59 -21.26
C TYR A 164 -3.56 6.08 -22.60
N GLY A 165 -2.33 6.59 -22.57
CA GLY A 165 -1.68 7.29 -23.67
C GLY A 165 -1.72 8.82 -23.54
N GLU A 166 -2.41 9.37 -22.54
CA GLU A 166 -2.40 10.82 -22.30
C GLU A 166 -1.10 11.31 -21.63
N GLY A 167 -0.37 10.39 -20.99
CA GLY A 167 0.87 10.67 -20.27
C GLY A 167 0.64 11.15 -18.82
N LYS A 168 1.65 10.96 -17.96
CA LYS A 168 1.55 11.19 -16.51
C LYS A 168 1.10 12.61 -16.18
N THR A 169 1.69 13.62 -16.82
CA THR A 169 1.42 15.04 -16.51
C THR A 169 -0.03 15.40 -16.77
N LYS A 170 -0.62 14.93 -17.88
CA LYS A 170 -2.02 15.23 -18.21
C LYS A 170 -2.98 14.51 -17.26
N ALA A 171 -2.75 13.23 -17.00
CA ALA A 171 -3.53 12.45 -16.03
C ALA A 171 -3.51 13.09 -14.63
N PHE A 172 -2.34 13.54 -14.17
CA PHE A 172 -2.19 14.17 -12.85
C PHE A 172 -2.82 15.57 -12.78
N ASN A 173 -2.77 16.35 -13.87
CA ASN A 173 -3.46 17.64 -13.92
C ASN A 173 -4.98 17.47 -13.85
N ARG A 174 -5.53 16.45 -14.52
CA ARG A 174 -6.95 16.12 -14.42
C ARG A 174 -7.31 15.70 -13.00
N LEU A 175 -6.53 14.82 -12.37
CA LEU A 175 -6.71 14.45 -10.95
C LEU A 175 -6.78 15.71 -10.07
N LYS A 176 -5.81 16.61 -10.17
CA LYS A 176 -5.79 17.85 -9.37
C LYS A 176 -7.07 18.67 -9.54
N ARG A 177 -7.57 18.80 -10.77
CA ARG A 177 -8.81 19.52 -11.05
C ARG A 177 -10.02 18.85 -10.38
N GLU A 178 -10.17 17.53 -10.52
CA GLU A 178 -11.27 16.80 -9.87
C GLU A 178 -11.21 16.96 -8.33
N VAL A 179 -10.00 16.91 -7.76
CA VAL A 179 -9.80 17.12 -6.32
C VAL A 179 -10.22 18.52 -5.90
N THR A 180 -9.86 19.55 -6.66
CA THR A 180 -10.25 20.94 -6.35
C THR A 180 -11.76 21.16 -6.50
N GLU A 181 -12.40 20.54 -7.48
CA GLU A 181 -13.85 20.66 -7.70
C GLU A 181 -14.70 19.89 -6.66
N SER A 182 -14.11 18.90 -5.99
CA SER A 182 -14.80 18.04 -5.01
C SER A 182 -14.62 18.49 -3.54
N LEU A 183 -13.83 19.55 -3.29
CA LEU A 183 -13.61 20.16 -1.97
C LEU A 183 -14.59 21.30 -1.70
#